data_AF-A0A976KRA1-F1
#
_entry.id   AF-A0A976KRA1-F1
#
_cell.length_a   1.000
_cell.length_b   1.000
_cell.length_c   1.000
_cell.angle_alpha   90.00
_cell.angle_beta   90.00
_cell.angle_gamma   90.00
#
_symmetry.space_group_name_H-M   'P 1'
#
loop_
_entity.id
_entity.type
_entity.pdbx_description
1 polymer ?
#
loop_
_entity_poly.entity_id
_entity_poly.type
_entity_poly.pdbx_seq_one_letter_code
_entity_poly.pdbx_strand_id
1 'polypeptide(L)'
;YLPHLDYDAQRFGPHAPETARAVREVDALCGELIADARTLGYRVVVLSEYGLTPVTGDIPINRVLRRAGLLRVRQELGRELLDAGASEAFAVADHQVAHVYVRRPERVAEVHALVREVDGVESVFRRGDLDHPAAHARAGELFLISRADRWFSYYYWLHDDVAPDFARCVDIHRKPGYDPVELFVDPDLRWPKFAIGRKLAAKKLGFRQLMDVIPLRPELVRGSHGRVTDEPDDGPVLISSETELVSDPTLDASEVKALLLRHVFNGVDEPLR
;
A
#
# COMPACT_ATOMS: atom_id res chain seq x y z
N TYR A 1 2.43 6.85 -16.08
CA TYR A 1 2.02 6.07 -14.89
C TYR A 1 0.79 5.27 -15.27
N LEU A 2 0.84 3.94 -15.09
CA LEU A 2 -0.20 3.00 -15.52
C LEU A 2 -0.65 2.14 -14.32
N PRO A 3 -1.48 2.67 -13.40
CA PRO A 3 -1.72 2.07 -12.08
C PRO A 3 -2.49 0.74 -12.09
N HIS A 4 -3.19 0.43 -13.18
CA HIS A 4 -4.13 -0.69 -13.26
C HIS A 4 -3.56 -2.07 -12.89
N LEU A 5 -2.27 -2.28 -13.07
CA LEU A 5 -1.63 -3.57 -12.80
C LEU A 5 -1.61 -3.90 -11.30
N ASP A 6 -1.46 -2.87 -10.47
CA ASP A 6 -1.44 -2.98 -9.02
C ASP A 6 -2.81 -3.48 -8.50
N TYR A 7 -3.90 -2.94 -9.03
CA TYR A 7 -5.26 -3.30 -8.57
C TYR A 7 -5.63 -4.76 -8.84
N ASP A 8 -5.28 -5.31 -10.01
CA ASP A 8 -5.59 -6.71 -10.33
C ASP A 8 -4.73 -7.69 -9.53
N ALA A 9 -3.45 -7.37 -9.35
CA ALA A 9 -2.56 -8.16 -8.51
C ALA A 9 -3.04 -8.16 -7.04
N GLN A 10 -3.53 -7.04 -6.51
CA GLN A 10 -4.13 -6.99 -5.18
C GLN A 10 -5.45 -7.78 -5.08
N ARG A 11 -6.32 -7.67 -6.11
CA ARG A 11 -7.64 -8.32 -6.11
C ARG A 11 -7.59 -9.83 -6.27
N PHE A 12 -6.79 -10.31 -7.22
CA PHE A 12 -6.79 -11.71 -7.64
C PHE A 12 -5.51 -12.45 -7.20
N GLY A 13 -4.44 -11.72 -6.92
CA GLY A 13 -3.11 -12.23 -6.62
C GLY A 13 -2.16 -12.07 -7.82
N PRO A 14 -0.85 -11.94 -7.60
CA PRO A 14 0.11 -11.64 -8.66
C PRO A 14 0.21 -12.76 -9.72
N HIS A 15 -0.12 -14.00 -9.36
CA HIS A 15 -0.04 -15.17 -10.26
C HIS A 15 -1.39 -15.58 -10.86
N ALA A 16 -2.44 -14.77 -10.69
CA ALA A 16 -3.76 -15.09 -11.21
C ALA A 16 -3.86 -14.91 -12.74
N PRO A 17 -4.70 -15.69 -13.45
CA PRO A 17 -4.96 -15.49 -14.87
C PRO A 17 -5.46 -14.08 -15.22
N GLU A 18 -6.23 -13.46 -14.33
CA GLU A 18 -6.72 -12.09 -14.44
C GLU A 18 -5.56 -11.09 -14.44
N THR A 19 -4.60 -11.24 -13.52
CA THR A 19 -3.39 -10.42 -13.46
C THR A 19 -2.54 -10.62 -14.70
N ALA A 20 -2.36 -11.85 -15.17
CA ALA A 20 -1.65 -12.13 -16.41
C ALA A 20 -2.34 -11.51 -17.65
N ARG A 21 -3.67 -11.43 -17.65
CA ARG A 21 -4.42 -10.70 -18.68
C ARG A 21 -4.18 -9.20 -18.58
N ALA A 22 -4.25 -8.63 -17.38
CA ALA A 22 -3.96 -7.23 -17.15
C ALA A 22 -2.56 -6.86 -17.65
N VAL A 23 -1.53 -7.67 -17.34
CA VAL A 23 -0.17 -7.49 -17.87
C VAL A 23 -0.15 -7.40 -19.39
N ARG A 24 -0.87 -8.29 -20.11
CA ARG A 24 -0.93 -8.24 -21.58
C ARG A 24 -1.63 -6.99 -22.10
N GLU A 25 -2.67 -6.53 -21.41
CA GLU A 25 -3.37 -5.29 -21.75
C GLU A 25 -2.46 -4.05 -21.54
N VAL A 26 -1.71 -4.01 -20.43
CA VAL A 26 -0.68 -2.99 -20.16
C VAL A 26 0.37 -3.01 -21.26
N ASP A 27 0.90 -4.18 -21.59
CA ASP A 27 2.00 -4.37 -22.53
C ASP A 27 1.60 -3.88 -23.94
N ALA A 28 0.40 -4.21 -24.39
CA ALA A 28 -0.14 -3.72 -25.66
C ALA A 28 -0.20 -2.17 -25.69
N LEU A 29 -0.73 -1.55 -24.62
CA LEU A 29 -0.80 -0.10 -24.50
C LEU A 29 0.61 0.54 -24.44
N CYS A 30 1.53 -0.05 -23.69
CA CYS A 30 2.92 0.37 -23.65
C CYS A 30 3.54 0.29 -25.04
N GLY A 31 3.26 -0.77 -25.82
CA GLY A 31 3.74 -0.92 -27.19
C GLY A 31 3.36 0.25 -28.10
N GLU A 32 2.11 0.70 -28.04
CA GLU A 32 1.63 1.89 -28.76
C GLU A 32 2.41 3.15 -28.35
N LEU A 33 2.50 3.42 -27.04
CA LEU A 33 3.20 4.59 -26.51
C LEU A 33 4.70 4.59 -26.84
N ILE A 34 5.33 3.42 -26.81
CA ILE A 34 6.75 3.24 -27.12
C ILE A 34 7.01 3.46 -28.62
N ALA A 35 6.12 2.99 -29.49
CA ALA A 35 6.24 3.21 -30.94
C ALA A 35 6.15 4.71 -31.29
N ASP A 36 5.22 5.43 -30.68
CA ASP A 36 5.09 6.87 -30.85
C ASP A 36 6.32 7.61 -30.31
N ALA A 37 6.79 7.26 -29.11
CA ALA A 37 7.97 7.84 -28.50
C ALA A 37 9.22 7.66 -29.37
N ARG A 38 9.41 6.47 -29.95
CA ARG A 38 10.52 6.18 -30.88
C ARG A 38 10.43 7.00 -32.16
N THR A 39 9.23 7.19 -32.72
CA THR A 39 9.02 8.02 -33.91
C THR A 39 9.40 9.49 -33.65
N LEU A 40 9.20 9.96 -32.42
CA LEU A 40 9.60 11.29 -31.95
C LEU A 40 11.09 11.39 -31.55
N GLY A 41 11.86 10.30 -31.66
CA GLY A 41 13.27 10.26 -31.30
C GLY A 41 13.53 10.26 -29.79
N TYR A 42 12.56 9.86 -28.97
CA TYR A 42 12.73 9.75 -27.52
C TYR A 42 13.41 8.44 -27.13
N ARG A 43 14.24 8.52 -26.09
CA ARG A 43 14.71 7.38 -25.31
C ARG A 43 13.59 6.91 -24.38
N VAL A 44 13.47 5.60 -24.21
CA VAL A 44 12.38 5.00 -23.43
C VAL A 44 12.96 4.25 -22.25
N VAL A 45 12.44 4.55 -21.06
CA VAL A 45 12.65 3.73 -19.85
C VAL A 45 11.28 3.32 -19.30
N VAL A 46 11.12 2.03 -19.05
CA VAL A 46 9.99 1.46 -18.30
C VAL A 46 10.50 1.14 -16.90
N LEU A 47 9.85 1.69 -15.88
CA LEU A 47 10.22 1.51 -14.49
C LEU A 47 8.99 1.04 -13.69
N SER A 48 9.15 -0.06 -12.96
CA SER A 48 8.25 -0.45 -11.88
C SER A 48 8.77 0.07 -10.55
N GLU A 49 7.87 0.48 -9.65
CA GLU A 49 8.24 1.01 -8.33
C GLU A 49 8.49 -0.11 -7.30
N TYR A 50 7.74 -1.20 -7.39
CA TYR A 50 7.80 -2.32 -6.45
C TYR A 50 7.31 -3.62 -7.10
N GLY A 51 7.65 -4.73 -6.44
CA GLY A 51 7.08 -6.04 -6.67
C GLY A 51 5.77 -6.24 -5.92
N LEU A 52 4.90 -7.13 -6.42
CA LEU A 52 3.70 -7.58 -5.71
C LEU A 52 3.81 -9.07 -5.40
N THR A 53 3.64 -9.41 -4.11
CA THR A 53 3.74 -10.79 -3.62
C THR A 53 2.38 -11.29 -3.11
N PRO A 54 2.12 -12.62 -3.16
CA PRO A 54 0.86 -13.17 -2.66
C PRO A 54 0.70 -12.97 -1.16
N VAL A 55 -0.50 -12.57 -0.73
CA VAL A 55 -0.88 -12.52 0.69
C VAL A 55 -2.14 -13.33 0.96
N THR A 56 -2.28 -13.81 2.19
CA THR A 56 -3.40 -14.66 2.60
C THR A 56 -4.23 -14.10 3.75
N GLY A 57 -3.78 -13.02 4.40
CA GLY A 57 -4.53 -12.35 5.47
C GLY A 57 -3.86 -11.09 5.97
N ASP A 58 -4.58 -10.33 6.80
CA ASP A 58 -4.09 -9.10 7.40
C ASP A 58 -3.58 -9.27 8.84
N ILE A 59 -2.87 -8.25 9.29
CA ILE A 59 -2.44 -7.99 10.65
C ILE A 59 -3.16 -6.72 11.10
N PRO A 60 -4.23 -6.82 11.90
CA PRO A 60 -4.99 -5.66 12.37
C PRO A 60 -4.25 -4.99 13.54
N ILE A 61 -3.10 -4.38 13.25
CA ILE A 61 -2.14 -3.89 14.24
C ILE A 61 -2.76 -2.87 15.20
N ASN A 62 -3.67 -2.02 14.72
CA ASN A 62 -4.38 -1.06 15.57
C ASN A 62 -5.39 -1.73 16.52
N ARG A 63 -5.98 -2.88 16.17
CA ARG A 63 -6.78 -3.69 17.12
C ARG A 63 -5.89 -4.24 18.24
N VAL A 64 -4.65 -4.64 17.94
CA VAL A 64 -3.68 -5.09 18.96
C VAL A 64 -3.38 -3.95 19.94
N LEU A 65 -2.97 -2.78 19.43
CA LEU A 65 -2.68 -1.60 20.24
C LEU A 65 -3.89 -1.18 21.08
N ARG A 66 -5.10 -1.30 20.52
CA ARG A 66 -6.33 -1.00 21.24
C ARG A 66 -6.61 -1.97 22.38
N ARG A 67 -6.47 -3.28 22.14
CA ARG A 67 -6.66 -4.30 23.19
C ARG A 67 -5.68 -4.15 24.34
N ALA A 68 -4.45 -3.71 24.05
CA ALA A 68 -3.44 -3.35 25.04
C ALA A 68 -3.72 -2.01 25.75
N GLY A 69 -4.81 -1.31 25.42
CA GLY A 69 -5.15 -0.03 26.02
C GLY A 69 -4.22 1.12 25.61
N LEU A 70 -3.49 0.99 24.51
CA LEU A 70 -2.59 2.02 23.96
C LEU A 70 -3.30 2.95 22.98
N LEU A 71 -4.18 2.40 22.14
CA LEU A 71 -4.97 3.18 21.19
C LEU A 71 -6.29 3.62 21.84
N ARG A 72 -6.72 4.85 21.54
CA ARG A 72 -7.99 5.42 21.96
C ARG A 72 -8.89 5.71 20.76
N VAL A 73 -10.18 5.56 21.01
CA VAL A 73 -11.24 5.90 20.06
C VAL A 73 -12.21 6.86 20.73
N ARG A 74 -12.82 7.76 19.96
CA ARG A 74 -14.01 8.51 20.35
C ARG A 74 -15.24 7.83 19.81
N GLN A 75 -16.33 7.86 20.58
CA GLN A 75 -17.63 7.41 20.11
C GLN A 75 -18.42 8.61 19.57
N GLU A 76 -18.77 8.55 18.29
CA GLU A 76 -19.50 9.60 17.60
C GLU A 76 -20.63 8.92 16.80
N LEU A 77 -21.89 9.27 17.11
CA LEU A 77 -23.08 8.71 16.44
C LEU A 77 -23.12 7.16 16.41
N GLY A 78 -22.67 6.52 17.49
CA GLY A 78 -22.61 5.05 17.59
C GLY A 78 -21.49 4.39 16.79
N ARG A 79 -20.58 5.18 16.20
CA ARG A 79 -19.35 4.70 15.54
C ARG A 79 -18.13 5.05 16.37
N GLU A 80 -17.05 4.34 16.13
CA GLU A 80 -15.77 4.58 16.76
C GLU A 80 -14.83 5.26 15.79
N LEU A 81 -14.26 6.41 16.18
CA LEU A 81 -13.26 7.14 15.41
C LEU A 81 -11.92 7.14 16.14
N LEU A 82 -10.82 6.91 15.41
CA LEU A 82 -9.47 6.98 15.98
C LEU A 82 -9.21 8.36 16.60
N ASP A 83 -8.77 8.36 17.86
CA ASP A 83 -8.26 9.56 18.51
C ASP A 83 -6.74 9.45 18.66
N ALA A 84 -6.02 9.89 17.63
CA ALA A 84 -4.56 9.86 17.63
C ALA A 84 -3.96 10.69 18.77
N GLY A 85 -4.59 11.81 19.17
CA GLY A 85 -4.08 12.70 20.22
C GLY A 85 -4.27 12.14 21.64
N ALA A 86 -5.34 11.40 21.87
CA ALA A 86 -5.58 10.69 23.13
C ALA A 86 -4.85 9.34 23.19
N SER A 87 -4.39 8.81 22.06
CA SER A 87 -3.66 7.54 21.98
C SER A 87 -2.23 7.67 22.52
N GLU A 88 -1.81 6.63 23.22
CA GLU A 88 -0.43 6.44 23.64
C GLU A 88 0.41 5.82 22.51
N ALA A 89 -0.20 4.93 21.73
CA ALA A 89 0.34 4.47 20.47
C ALA A 89 -0.77 4.17 19.45
N PHE A 90 -0.50 4.45 18.18
CA PHE A 90 -1.33 4.04 17.03
C PHE A 90 -0.43 3.79 15.82
N ALA A 91 -0.92 3.02 14.86
CA ALA A 91 -0.23 2.69 13.63
C ALA A 91 -0.88 3.35 12.42
N VAL A 92 -0.04 3.78 11.48
CA VAL A 92 -0.42 4.03 10.09
C VAL A 92 0.05 2.84 9.27
N ALA A 93 -0.87 2.14 8.62
CA ALA A 93 -0.61 0.88 7.93
C ALA A 93 -0.70 1.04 6.42
N ASP A 94 0.31 0.58 5.69
CA ASP A 94 0.34 0.63 4.23
C ASP A 94 0.93 -0.68 3.72
N HIS A 95 0.04 -1.57 3.28
CA HIS A 95 0.41 -2.89 2.81
C HIS A 95 1.29 -3.67 3.80
N GLN A 96 2.48 -4.13 3.41
CA GLN A 96 3.36 -4.98 4.22
C GLN A 96 4.22 -4.19 5.20
N VAL A 97 3.92 -2.90 5.37
CA VAL A 97 4.63 -1.97 6.23
C VAL A 97 3.67 -1.24 7.16
N ALA A 98 4.10 -0.98 8.39
CA ALA A 98 3.37 -0.08 9.29
C ALA A 98 4.32 0.81 10.10
N HIS A 99 3.97 2.08 10.23
CA HIS A 99 4.62 3.02 11.15
C HIS A 99 3.80 3.11 12.44
N VAL A 100 4.40 2.75 13.57
CA VAL A 100 3.77 2.91 14.89
C VAL A 100 4.32 4.16 15.55
N TYR A 101 3.42 5.10 15.79
CA TYR A 101 3.68 6.34 16.52
C TYR A 101 3.45 6.09 18.00
N VAL A 102 4.42 6.45 18.83
CA VAL A 102 4.37 6.30 20.28
C VAL A 102 4.57 7.67 20.91
N ARG A 103 3.55 8.15 21.61
CA ARG A 103 3.49 9.50 22.15
C ARG A 103 4.63 9.81 23.13
N ARG A 104 4.99 8.82 23.94
CA ARG A 104 5.90 8.97 25.08
C ARG A 104 7.14 8.08 24.90
N PRO A 105 8.36 8.65 24.81
CA PRO A 105 9.58 7.88 24.57
C PRO A 105 9.81 6.73 25.55
N GLU A 106 9.43 6.91 26.82
CA GLU A 106 9.60 5.90 27.86
C GLU A 106 8.76 4.63 27.62
N ARG A 107 7.75 4.70 26.76
CA ARG A 107 6.88 3.56 26.40
C ARG A 107 7.29 2.83 25.13
N VAL A 108 8.28 3.33 24.39
CA VAL A 108 8.70 2.71 23.12
C VAL A 108 9.13 1.26 23.32
N ALA A 109 9.84 0.95 24.42
CA ALA A 109 10.25 -0.42 24.73
C ALA A 109 9.07 -1.36 24.99
N GLU A 110 8.05 -0.89 25.72
CA GLU A 110 6.80 -1.62 25.98
C GLU A 110 6.05 -1.91 24.68
N VAL A 111 5.84 -0.88 23.85
CA VAL A 111 5.13 -1.02 22.57
C VAL A 111 5.90 -1.93 21.61
N HIS A 112 7.22 -1.80 21.55
CA HIS A 112 8.08 -2.67 20.74
C HIS A 112 7.93 -4.14 21.16
N ALA A 113 7.98 -4.43 22.45
CA ALA A 113 7.79 -5.80 22.96
C ALA A 113 6.42 -6.35 22.59
N LEU A 114 5.36 -5.54 22.70
CA LEU A 114 4.01 -5.95 22.31
C LEU A 114 3.89 -6.27 20.81
N VAL A 115 4.35 -5.38 19.93
CA VAL A 115 4.13 -5.54 18.48
C VAL A 115 5.00 -6.61 17.85
N ARG A 116 6.17 -6.91 18.45
CA ARG A 116 7.05 -7.98 18.00
C ARG A 116 6.43 -9.37 18.16
N GLU A 117 5.57 -9.56 19.15
CA GLU A 117 4.91 -10.85 19.43
C GLU A 117 3.62 -11.05 18.61
N VAL A 118 3.26 -10.10 17.74
CA VAL A 118 2.07 -10.21 16.91
C VAL A 118 2.33 -11.18 15.75
N ASP A 119 1.48 -12.20 15.62
CA ASP A 119 1.53 -13.13 14.50
C ASP A 119 1.46 -12.39 13.16
N GLY A 120 2.35 -12.76 12.23
CA GLY A 120 2.51 -12.11 10.94
C GLY A 120 3.48 -10.92 10.93
N VAL A 121 3.92 -10.38 12.07
CA VAL A 121 5.01 -9.39 12.10
C VAL A 121 6.34 -10.12 11.96
N GLU A 122 7.15 -9.71 10.98
CA GLU A 122 8.47 -10.32 10.73
C GLU A 122 9.58 -9.53 11.42
N SER A 123 9.58 -8.21 11.21
CA SER A 123 10.63 -7.33 11.72
C SER A 123 10.05 -6.07 12.34
N VAL A 124 10.68 -5.60 13.41
CA VAL A 124 10.35 -4.36 14.10
C VAL A 124 11.64 -3.58 14.28
N PHE A 125 11.71 -2.40 13.69
CA PHE A 125 12.84 -1.50 13.77
C PHE A 125 12.48 -0.28 14.61
N ARG A 126 13.43 0.24 15.38
CA ARG A 126 13.26 1.55 16.05
C ARG A 126 13.84 2.63 15.16
N ARG A 127 13.21 3.80 15.13
CA ARG A 127 13.70 4.96 14.36
C ARG A 127 15.16 5.32 14.68
N GLY A 128 15.59 5.15 15.94
CA GLY A 128 16.96 5.48 16.38
C GLY A 128 18.01 4.38 16.15
N ASP A 129 17.59 3.15 15.85
CA ASP A 129 18.49 1.99 15.71
C ASP A 129 18.95 1.79 14.25
N LEU A 130 18.49 2.66 13.34
CA LEU A 130 18.60 2.50 11.91
C LEU A 130 19.59 3.53 11.33
N ASP A 131 20.74 3.08 10.83
CA ASP A 131 21.47 3.80 9.77
C ASP A 131 20.80 3.48 8.42
N HIS A 132 19.51 3.78 8.32
CA HIS A 132 18.64 3.37 7.21
C HIS A 132 17.73 4.54 6.81
N PRO A 133 17.42 4.72 5.51
CA PRO A 133 16.52 5.78 5.03
C PRO A 133 15.14 5.82 5.70
N ALA A 134 14.68 4.68 6.25
CA ALA A 134 13.44 4.58 7.02
C ALA A 134 13.47 5.33 8.37
N ALA A 135 14.65 5.74 8.86
CA ALA A 135 14.83 6.58 10.05
C ALA A 135 14.46 8.06 9.81
N HIS A 136 13.42 8.31 9.02
CA HIS A 136 13.00 9.66 8.63
C HIS A 136 12.26 10.37 9.77
N ALA A 137 12.32 11.71 9.82
CA ALA A 137 11.64 12.51 10.86
C ALA A 137 10.11 12.35 10.88
N ARG A 138 9.52 11.88 9.77
CA ARG A 138 8.09 11.55 9.66
C ARG A 138 7.77 10.08 9.95
N ALA A 139 8.77 9.24 10.18
CA ALA A 139 8.53 7.86 10.58
C ALA A 139 8.07 7.82 12.04
N GLY A 140 7.17 6.89 12.35
CA GLY A 140 6.84 6.52 13.72
C GLY A 140 8.07 6.04 14.49
N GLU A 141 7.97 6.01 15.82
CA GLU A 141 9.02 5.53 16.70
C GLU A 141 9.43 4.07 16.40
N LEU A 142 8.48 3.27 15.88
CA LEU A 142 8.70 1.92 15.38
C LEU A 142 8.26 1.78 13.92
N PHE A 143 9.00 1.00 13.16
CA PHE A 143 8.72 0.60 11.78
C PHE A 143 8.59 -0.91 11.70
N LEU A 144 7.47 -1.41 11.20
CA LEU A 144 7.14 -2.82 11.16
C LEU A 144 7.14 -3.29 9.71
N ILE A 145 7.68 -4.49 9.49
CA ILE A 145 7.57 -5.24 8.24
C ILE A 145 6.82 -6.54 8.55
N SER A 146 5.80 -6.86 7.74
CA SER A 146 5.07 -8.12 7.87
C SER A 146 5.84 -9.27 7.22
N ARG A 147 5.47 -10.50 7.58
CA ARG A 147 5.83 -11.68 6.80
C ARG A 147 5.32 -11.54 5.37
N ALA A 148 5.97 -12.23 4.44
CA ALA A 148 5.70 -12.15 3.01
C ALA A 148 4.23 -12.45 2.65
N ASP A 149 3.56 -13.32 3.40
CA ASP A 149 2.17 -13.75 3.15
C ASP A 149 1.11 -12.96 3.94
N ARG A 150 1.49 -11.85 4.56
CA ARG A 150 0.63 -10.98 5.37
C ARG A 150 0.76 -9.52 4.95
N TRP A 151 -0.24 -8.71 5.29
CA TRP A 151 -0.23 -7.25 5.16
C TRP A 151 -0.86 -6.61 6.42
N PHE A 152 -0.65 -5.32 6.69
CA PHE A 152 -1.23 -4.62 7.84
C PHE A 152 -2.54 -3.92 7.48
N SER A 153 -3.62 -4.19 8.21
CA SER A 153 -4.84 -3.39 8.11
C SER A 153 -4.83 -2.28 9.16
N TYR A 154 -5.42 -1.13 8.80
CA TYR A 154 -5.50 0.02 9.70
C TYR A 154 -6.56 -0.14 10.81
N TYR A 155 -7.35 -1.22 10.77
CA TYR A 155 -8.56 -1.41 11.56
C TYR A 155 -8.28 -1.24 13.06
N TYR A 156 -9.08 -0.38 13.70
CA TYR A 156 -8.97 -0.08 15.12
C TYR A 156 -10.26 -0.36 15.90
N TRP A 157 -11.40 -0.56 15.22
CA TRP A 157 -12.65 -1.00 15.85
C TRP A 157 -12.56 -2.49 16.20
N LEU A 158 -13.07 -2.90 17.37
CA LEU A 158 -13.05 -4.32 17.78
C LEU A 158 -14.21 -5.12 17.22
N HIS A 159 -15.31 -4.46 16.86
CA HIS A 159 -16.50 -5.06 16.26
C HIS A 159 -16.94 -4.23 15.06
N ASP A 160 -17.28 -4.89 13.95
CA ASP A 160 -17.55 -4.23 12.67
C ASP A 160 -18.87 -3.44 12.64
N ASP A 161 -19.77 -3.70 13.59
CA ASP A 161 -21.02 -2.96 13.79
C ASP A 161 -20.79 -1.54 14.33
N VAL A 162 -19.62 -1.24 14.90
CA VAL A 162 -19.22 0.09 15.36
C VAL A 162 -18.13 0.74 14.50
N ALA A 163 -17.77 0.12 13.37
CA ALA A 163 -16.79 0.66 12.43
C ALA A 163 -17.18 2.06 11.93
N PRO A 164 -16.21 2.95 11.64
CA PRO A 164 -16.46 4.24 11.02
C PRO A 164 -17.29 4.11 9.74
N ASP A 165 -18.11 5.12 9.46
CA ASP A 165 -18.92 5.18 8.26
C ASP A 165 -18.06 5.17 6.97
N PHE A 166 -16.93 5.88 7.01
CA PHE A 166 -15.96 5.92 5.92
C PHE A 166 -15.24 4.59 5.67
N ALA A 167 -15.24 3.65 6.62
CA ALA A 167 -14.54 2.37 6.46
C ALA A 167 -15.15 1.54 5.32
N ARG A 168 -16.46 1.67 5.10
CA ARG A 168 -17.18 1.01 4.01
C ARG A 168 -17.24 1.85 2.73
N CYS A 169 -16.51 2.96 2.67
CA CYS A 169 -16.42 3.83 1.51
C CYS A 169 -15.00 3.83 0.93
N VAL A 170 -14.87 4.37 -0.28
CA VAL A 170 -13.59 4.83 -0.82
C VAL A 170 -13.31 6.21 -0.21
N ASP A 171 -12.46 6.27 0.82
CA ASP A 171 -12.16 7.50 1.58
C ASP A 171 -10.72 7.52 2.10
N ILE A 172 -9.79 7.58 1.15
CA ILE A 172 -8.35 7.49 1.37
C ILE A 172 -7.77 8.53 2.35
N HIS A 173 -8.50 9.64 2.62
CA HIS A 173 -8.00 10.70 3.48
C HIS A 173 -8.34 10.52 4.96
N ARG A 174 -9.36 9.70 5.26
CA ARG A 174 -9.79 9.43 6.64
C ARG A 174 -9.23 8.14 7.21
N LYS A 175 -8.77 7.24 6.36
CA LYS A 175 -8.17 5.97 6.76
C LYS A 175 -6.71 6.23 7.18
N PRO A 176 -6.29 5.85 8.40
CA PRO A 176 -4.89 5.98 8.84
C PRO A 176 -4.03 4.90 8.18
N GLY A 177 -3.93 4.96 6.86
CA GLY A 177 -3.32 3.93 6.03
C GLY A 177 -3.99 3.75 4.67
N TYR A 178 -3.39 2.89 3.85
CA TYR A 178 -4.01 2.42 2.61
C TYR A 178 -4.93 1.22 2.91
N ASP A 179 -6.04 1.13 2.16
CA ASP A 179 -7.03 0.06 2.32
C ASP A 179 -7.30 -0.65 0.98
N PRO A 180 -6.59 -1.75 0.69
CA PRO A 180 -6.78 -2.53 -0.54
C PRO A 180 -8.19 -3.15 -0.64
N VAL A 181 -8.95 -3.18 0.46
CA VAL A 181 -10.34 -3.69 0.44
C VAL A 181 -11.27 -2.75 -0.34
N GLU A 182 -10.88 -1.47 -0.54
CA GLU A 182 -11.60 -0.51 -1.39
C GLU A 182 -11.72 -0.94 -2.86
N LEU A 183 -10.89 -1.89 -3.31
CA LEU A 183 -10.95 -2.46 -4.67
C LEU A 183 -12.12 -3.43 -4.88
N PHE A 184 -12.86 -3.76 -3.81
CA PHE A 184 -13.93 -4.74 -3.82
C PHE A 184 -15.29 -4.10 -3.56
N VAL A 185 -16.31 -4.63 -4.20
CA VAL A 185 -17.70 -4.41 -3.79
C VAL A 185 -18.05 -5.48 -2.77
N ASP A 186 -18.73 -5.08 -1.70
CA ASP A 186 -19.08 -5.95 -0.58
C ASP A 186 -19.85 -7.18 -1.09
N PRO A 187 -19.27 -8.40 -0.97
CA PRO A 187 -19.88 -9.62 -1.48
C PRO A 187 -21.16 -10.01 -0.73
N ASP A 188 -21.41 -9.44 0.45
CA ASP A 188 -22.62 -9.70 1.22
C ASP A 188 -23.83 -8.88 0.73
N LEU A 189 -23.60 -7.92 -0.19
CA LEU A 189 -24.68 -7.21 -0.87
C LEU A 189 -25.41 -8.13 -1.85
N ARG A 190 -26.68 -8.42 -1.58
CA ARG A 190 -27.52 -9.26 -2.47
C ARG A 190 -27.62 -8.74 -3.91
N TRP A 191 -27.75 -7.42 -4.08
CA TRP A 191 -27.88 -6.77 -5.40
C TRP A 191 -26.98 -5.53 -5.48
N PRO A 192 -25.66 -5.69 -5.69
CA PRO A 192 -24.69 -4.60 -5.57
C PRO A 192 -24.96 -3.47 -6.58
N LYS A 193 -25.25 -3.80 -7.85
CA LYS A 193 -25.59 -2.82 -8.88
C LYS A 193 -26.83 -1.98 -8.52
N PHE A 194 -27.85 -2.61 -7.93
CA PHE A 194 -29.05 -1.91 -7.48
C PHE A 194 -28.76 -1.01 -6.27
N ALA A 195 -27.99 -1.51 -5.29
CA ALA A 195 -27.58 -0.73 -4.12
C ALA A 195 -26.82 0.54 -4.52
N ILE A 196 -25.84 0.41 -5.43
CA ILE A 196 -25.08 1.52 -6.00
C ILE A 196 -26.01 2.46 -6.78
N GLY A 197 -26.84 1.93 -7.68
CA GLY A 197 -27.77 2.71 -8.50
C GLY A 197 -28.74 3.55 -7.66
N ARG A 198 -29.29 2.97 -6.59
CA ARG A 198 -30.16 3.68 -5.64
C ARG A 198 -29.43 4.84 -4.95
N LYS A 199 -28.20 4.62 -4.50
CA LYS A 199 -27.38 5.65 -3.85
C LYS A 199 -27.03 6.79 -4.80
N LEU A 200 -26.68 6.47 -6.05
CA LEU A 200 -26.43 7.46 -7.09
C LEU A 200 -27.69 8.29 -7.41
N ALA A 201 -28.85 7.64 -7.49
CA ALA A 201 -30.12 8.34 -7.70
C ALA A 201 -30.44 9.31 -6.54
N ALA A 202 -30.30 8.87 -5.29
CA ALA A 202 -30.49 9.72 -4.12
C ALA A 202 -29.49 10.90 -4.09
N LYS A 203 -28.20 10.64 -4.39
CA LYS A 203 -27.19 11.70 -4.54
C LYS A 203 -27.57 12.71 -5.62
N LYS A 204 -28.05 12.25 -6.78
CA LYS A 204 -28.52 13.10 -7.88
C LYS A 204 -29.73 13.95 -7.50
N LEU A 205 -30.57 13.45 -6.60
CA LEU A 205 -31.72 14.17 -6.02
C LEU A 205 -31.33 15.13 -4.88
N GLY A 206 -30.03 15.30 -4.59
CA GLY A 206 -29.53 16.24 -3.58
C GLY A 206 -29.49 15.71 -2.15
N PHE A 207 -29.80 14.42 -1.94
CA PHE A 207 -29.65 13.81 -0.61
C PHE A 207 -28.17 13.56 -0.30
N ARG A 208 -27.77 13.84 0.95
CA ARG A 208 -26.48 13.40 1.48
C ARG A 208 -26.50 11.87 1.60
N GLN A 209 -25.55 11.21 0.97
CA GLN A 209 -25.48 9.75 0.89
C GLN A 209 -24.02 9.29 0.96
N LEU A 210 -23.78 8.21 1.71
CA LEU A 210 -22.53 7.48 1.70
C LEU A 210 -22.57 6.39 0.62
N MET A 211 -21.43 6.17 -0.04
CA MET A 211 -21.22 5.03 -0.93
C MET A 211 -20.60 3.87 -0.14
N ASP A 212 -21.36 3.39 0.84
CA ASP A 212 -20.96 2.35 1.81
C ASP A 212 -21.07 0.93 1.22
N VAL A 213 -20.39 0.70 0.10
CA VAL A 213 -20.43 -0.57 -0.65
C VAL A 213 -19.12 -1.35 -0.60
N ILE A 214 -18.17 -0.91 0.22
CA ILE A 214 -16.89 -1.58 0.44
C ILE A 214 -17.03 -2.57 1.62
N PRO A 215 -16.50 -3.80 1.51
CA PRO A 215 -16.56 -4.76 2.60
C PRO A 215 -15.57 -4.43 3.73
N LEU A 216 -15.75 -5.07 4.89
CA LEU A 216 -14.75 -5.11 5.97
C LEU A 216 -14.11 -6.50 6.03
N ARG A 217 -13.73 -7.04 4.86
CA ARG A 217 -13.21 -8.41 4.69
C ARG A 217 -11.77 -8.38 4.16
N PRO A 218 -10.77 -8.22 5.04
CA PRO A 218 -9.37 -8.10 4.63
C PRO A 218 -8.83 -9.36 3.94
N GLU A 219 -9.43 -10.52 4.16
CA GLU A 219 -9.08 -11.79 3.52
C GLU A 219 -9.41 -11.85 2.00
N LEU A 220 -10.10 -10.85 1.46
CA LEU A 220 -10.35 -10.71 0.03
C LEU A 220 -9.09 -10.32 -0.73
N VAL A 221 -8.16 -9.63 -0.07
CA VAL A 221 -6.90 -9.16 -0.67
C VAL A 221 -5.97 -10.36 -0.88
N ARG A 222 -5.45 -10.49 -2.10
CA ARG A 222 -4.64 -11.64 -2.55
C ARG A 222 -3.21 -11.26 -2.93
N GLY A 223 -2.91 -9.98 -3.10
CA GLY A 223 -1.57 -9.47 -3.36
C GLY A 223 -1.28 -8.21 -2.55
N SER A 224 -0.01 -7.98 -2.21
CA SER A 224 0.44 -6.82 -1.45
C SER A 224 1.90 -6.49 -1.77
N HIS A 225 2.38 -5.32 -1.33
CA HIS A 225 3.75 -4.87 -1.53
C HIS A 225 4.31 -4.07 -0.32
N GLY A 226 5.48 -3.46 -0.47
CA GLY A 226 6.04 -2.53 0.52
C GLY A 226 7.21 -3.08 1.34
N ARG A 227 7.39 -4.41 1.36
CA ARG A 227 8.63 -5.04 1.83
C ARG A 227 9.60 -5.26 0.67
N VAL A 228 10.87 -5.48 0.99
CA VAL A 228 11.82 -6.09 0.04
C VAL A 228 11.33 -7.52 -0.24
N THR A 229 11.28 -7.89 -1.52
CA THR A 229 10.86 -9.23 -1.94
C THR A 229 11.92 -10.25 -1.57
N ASP A 230 11.49 -11.47 -1.24
CA ASP A 230 12.40 -12.54 -0.82
C ASP A 230 13.23 -13.05 -2.01
N GLU A 231 12.62 -13.09 -3.19
CA GLU A 231 13.27 -13.41 -4.46
C GLU A 231 13.44 -12.14 -5.32
N PRO A 232 14.60 -11.93 -5.96
CA PRO A 232 14.82 -10.79 -6.85
C PRO A 232 13.85 -10.73 -8.04
N ASP A 233 13.44 -11.88 -8.57
CA ASP A 233 12.53 -11.98 -9.72
C ASP A 233 11.10 -11.50 -9.42
N ASP A 234 10.73 -11.46 -8.14
CA ASP A 234 9.46 -10.88 -7.69
C ASP A 234 9.53 -9.35 -7.52
N GLY A 235 10.73 -8.76 -7.64
CA GLY A 235 11.02 -7.36 -7.41
C GLY A 235 10.63 -6.41 -8.57
N PRO A 236 10.85 -5.10 -8.38
CA PRO A 236 10.64 -4.12 -9.44
C PRO A 236 11.64 -4.29 -10.60
N VAL A 237 11.20 -3.95 -11.80
CA VAL A 237 12.01 -4.01 -13.02
C VAL A 237 12.27 -2.61 -13.58
N LEU A 238 13.45 -2.44 -14.19
CA LEU A 238 13.79 -1.31 -15.04
C LEU A 238 14.21 -1.84 -16.42
N ILE A 239 13.57 -1.34 -17.47
CA ILE A 239 13.86 -1.69 -18.87
C ILE A 239 14.19 -0.40 -19.61
N SER A 240 15.27 -0.38 -20.40
CA SER A 240 15.69 0.79 -21.18
C SER A 240 15.86 0.46 -22.66
N SER A 241 15.62 1.45 -23.53
CA SER A 241 16.01 1.41 -24.94
C SER A 241 17.53 1.54 -25.15
N GLU A 242 18.23 2.13 -24.19
CA GLU A 242 19.68 2.40 -24.23
C GLU A 242 20.40 1.37 -23.34
N THR A 243 20.61 0.15 -23.87
CA THR A 243 21.17 -0.97 -23.09
C THR A 243 22.56 -0.69 -22.52
N GLU A 244 23.36 0.12 -23.21
CA GLU A 244 24.70 0.53 -22.82
C GLU A 244 24.74 1.47 -21.60
N LEU A 245 23.62 2.14 -21.29
CA LEU A 245 23.50 2.96 -20.08
C LEU A 245 23.14 2.13 -18.83
N VAL A 246 22.67 0.90 -19.03
CA VAL A 246 22.32 -0.06 -17.96
C VAL A 246 23.39 -1.16 -17.93
N SER A 247 24.47 -0.90 -17.19
CA SER A 247 25.65 -1.79 -17.13
C SER A 247 25.44 -3.05 -16.31
N ASP A 248 24.61 -2.97 -15.27
CA ASP A 248 24.46 -4.02 -14.26
C ASP A 248 23.06 -4.64 -14.30
N PRO A 249 22.94 -5.97 -14.11
CA PRO A 249 21.65 -6.66 -14.08
C PRO A 249 20.85 -6.38 -12.80
N THR A 250 21.49 -5.79 -11.78
CA THR A 250 20.89 -5.41 -10.51
C THR A 250 21.22 -3.96 -10.22
N LEU A 251 20.25 -3.21 -9.71
CA LEU A 251 20.38 -1.79 -9.43
C LEU A 251 19.75 -1.48 -8.07
N ASP A 252 20.44 -0.73 -7.21
CA ASP A 252 19.82 -0.25 -5.98
C ASP A 252 18.78 0.84 -6.32
N ALA A 253 17.66 0.86 -5.60
CA ALA A 253 16.59 1.83 -5.84
C ALA A 253 17.10 3.29 -5.74
N SER A 254 18.11 3.56 -4.90
CA SER A 254 18.73 4.89 -4.78
C SER A 254 19.52 5.33 -6.00
N GLU A 255 19.95 4.40 -6.86
CA GLU A 255 20.73 4.66 -8.06
C GLU A 255 19.86 4.99 -9.29
N VAL A 256 18.58 4.64 -9.24
CA VAL A 256 17.61 4.86 -10.34
C VAL A 256 17.62 6.33 -10.79
N LYS A 257 17.64 7.28 -9.86
CA LYS A 257 17.70 8.72 -10.20
C LYS A 257 18.94 9.05 -11.04
N ALA A 258 20.11 8.59 -10.62
CA ALA A 258 21.36 8.87 -11.32
C ALA A 258 21.37 8.21 -12.72
N LEU A 259 20.83 6.99 -12.83
CA LEU A 259 20.64 6.32 -14.11
C LEU A 259 19.70 7.10 -15.05
N LEU A 260 18.56 7.58 -14.57
CA LEU A 260 17.63 8.39 -15.38
C LEU A 260 18.25 9.71 -15.81
N LEU A 261 19.04 10.37 -14.94
CA LEU A 261 19.76 11.59 -15.30
C LEU A 261 20.79 11.34 -16.41
N ARG A 262 21.48 10.19 -16.41
CA ARG A 262 22.37 9.80 -17.51
C ARG A 262 21.62 9.70 -18.84
N HIS A 263 20.40 9.17 -18.86
CA HIS A 263 19.59 9.11 -20.09
C HIS A 263 19.23 10.50 -20.64
N VAL A 264 19.13 11.51 -19.77
CA VAL A 264 18.77 12.89 -20.16
C VAL A 264 19.99 13.70 -20.58
N PHE A 265 21.07 13.61 -19.80
CA PHE A 265 22.21 14.53 -19.92
C PHE A 265 23.43 13.94 -20.60
N ASN A 266 23.59 12.62 -20.56
CA ASN A 266 24.75 11.96 -21.13
C ASN A 266 24.29 11.19 -22.39
N GLY A 267 24.82 11.60 -23.55
CA GLY A 267 24.97 10.66 -24.65
C GLY A 267 25.89 9.52 -24.22
N VAL A 268 25.97 8.45 -25.01
CA VAL A 268 26.83 7.27 -24.79
C VAL A 268 28.32 7.63 -24.56
N ASP A 269 28.72 8.90 -24.78
CA ASP A 269 30.12 9.34 -24.83
C ASP A 269 30.55 10.48 -23.86
N GLU A 270 29.75 10.93 -22.88
CA GLU A 270 30.23 11.98 -21.93
C GLU A 270 30.30 11.54 -20.45
N PRO A 271 31.47 11.65 -19.79
CA PRO A 271 31.61 11.37 -18.37
C PRO A 271 30.98 12.49 -17.52
N LEU A 272 30.34 12.09 -16.41
CA LEU A 272 29.81 13.00 -15.40
C LEU A 272 30.95 13.86 -14.82
N ARG A 273 30.86 15.18 -14.97
CA ARG A 273 31.72 16.16 -14.28
C ARG A 273 31.06 16.66 -13.01
#